data_AF-A0A2K0WAY4-F1
#
_entry.id   AF-A0A2K0WAY4-F1
#
_cell.length_a   1.000
_cell.length_b   1.000
_cell.length_c   1.000
_cell.angle_alpha   90.00
_cell.angle_beta   90.00
_cell.angle_gamma   90.00
#
_symmetry.space_group_name_H-M   'P 1'
#
loop_
_entity.id
_entity.type
_entity.pdbx_description
1 polymer ?
#
loop_
_entity_poly.entity_id
_entity_poly.type
_entity_poly.pdbx_seq_one_letter_code
_entity_poly.pdbx_strand_id
1 'polypeptide(L)'
;MGTSKSSAQYGQAYGTSGPYVKDLIPPNVGSGPHRKNVQARTLGVWIALALTALGIFFQDYVDIGTKYRAAALGLIFPGTGYLASANVLGGILFARTWASIPLALFAQWFGAGAILFPLLVWCLSILGAYFTIGDTVWENSSYWAPGILVTAFLYANVSSRAERNRGYKTRMARNEFILRQAAETDRLVAAASKKEEDEELSIESLRKLQFLFDQAFQSLDDWSGFTIVDQYQTAALRYQIYQMMFVLGLYQSTYALNAHGYVNQAFQRVIERSLTQKVLNFWKWERLTGKFSLDWDPVKKDNIMVTGFLLQGVMLYTANTGDMRYTTPGSLVFNINDNNT
;
A
#
# COMPACT_ATOMS: atom_id res chain seq x y z
N MET A 1 32.12 49.66 -19.98
CA MET A 1 31.80 49.02 -18.68
C MET A 1 30.35 49.30 -18.35
N GLY A 2 29.46 48.33 -18.53
CA GLY A 2 28.05 48.43 -18.20
C GLY A 2 27.58 47.08 -17.68
N THR A 3 27.24 47.04 -16.40
CA THR A 3 27.13 45.87 -15.55
C THR A 3 25.90 45.01 -15.85
N SER A 4 26.11 43.68 -15.90
CA SER A 4 25.06 42.67 -15.99
C SER A 4 24.18 42.69 -14.74
N LYS A 5 22.88 42.89 -14.89
CA LYS A 5 21.88 42.48 -13.89
C LYS A 5 21.30 41.13 -14.30
N SER A 6 21.97 40.07 -13.86
CA SER A 6 21.35 38.77 -13.64
C SER A 6 20.59 38.86 -12.31
N SER A 7 19.26 38.92 -12.38
CA SER A 7 18.41 38.85 -11.20
C SER A 7 17.18 38.02 -11.50
N ALA A 8 17.24 36.77 -11.03
CA ALA A 8 16.13 36.03 -10.44
C ALA A 8 14.77 36.11 -11.15
N GLN A 9 14.57 35.28 -12.17
CA GLN A 9 13.25 34.74 -12.51
C GLN A 9 13.04 33.43 -11.72
N TYR A 10 12.91 33.53 -10.40
CA TYR A 10 12.36 32.46 -9.58
C TYR A 10 11.02 32.94 -9.05
N GLY A 11 9.92 32.43 -9.64
CA GLY A 11 8.58 32.61 -9.05
C GLY A 11 7.46 33.06 -9.99
N GLN A 12 7.43 32.66 -11.26
CA GLN A 12 6.16 32.70 -12.00
C GLN A 12 5.36 31.43 -11.71
N ALA A 13 4.12 31.60 -11.26
CA ALA A 13 3.16 30.51 -11.14
C ALA A 13 2.99 29.87 -12.52
N TYR A 14 3.33 28.58 -12.63
CA TYR A 14 3.19 27.81 -13.86
C TYR A 14 1.81 28.04 -14.48
N GLY A 15 1.80 28.51 -15.73
CA GLY A 15 0.61 28.93 -16.46
C GLY A 15 -0.46 27.83 -16.49
N THR A 16 -1.71 28.26 -16.40
CA THR A 16 -2.91 27.41 -16.47
C THR A 16 -3.21 26.92 -17.89
N SER A 17 -2.31 27.17 -18.86
CA SER A 17 -2.51 26.85 -20.27
C SER A 17 -1.19 26.43 -20.93
N GLY A 18 -1.23 25.26 -21.57
CA GLY A 18 -0.13 24.60 -22.25
C GLY A 18 -0.46 23.11 -22.45
N PRO A 19 0.11 22.43 -23.46
CA PRO A 19 -0.25 21.04 -23.78
C PRO A 19 0.03 20.07 -22.62
N TYR A 20 1.07 20.34 -21.81
CA TYR A 20 1.53 19.46 -20.73
C TYR A 20 1.09 19.89 -19.32
N VAL A 21 0.15 20.85 -19.20
CA VAL A 21 -0.30 21.34 -17.88
C VAL A 21 -0.95 20.22 -17.05
N LYS A 22 -1.59 19.25 -17.72
CA LYS A 22 -2.20 18.07 -17.07
C LYS A 22 -1.18 17.09 -16.50
N ASP A 23 0.06 17.13 -16.99
CA ASP A 23 1.14 16.22 -16.59
C ASP A 23 1.93 16.76 -15.38
N LEU A 24 1.64 17.99 -14.95
CA LEU A 24 2.29 18.60 -13.81
C LEU A 24 1.80 18.01 -12.49
N ILE A 25 2.73 17.83 -11.55
CA ILE A 25 2.41 17.40 -10.20
C ILE A 25 1.56 18.50 -9.52
N PRO A 26 0.34 18.20 -9.03
CA PRO A 26 -0.56 19.21 -8.50
C PRO A 26 -0.07 19.82 -7.18
N PRO A 27 -0.53 21.02 -6.79
CA PRO A 27 -0.06 21.73 -5.60
C PRO A 27 -0.43 21.09 -4.28
N ASN A 28 -1.49 20.30 -4.27
CA ASN A 28 -2.06 19.71 -3.07
C ASN A 28 -1.69 18.23 -2.88
N VAL A 29 -0.62 17.76 -3.52
CA VAL A 29 -0.15 16.38 -3.34
C VAL A 29 0.22 16.17 -1.86
N GLY A 30 -0.51 15.26 -1.21
CA GLY A 30 -0.30 14.93 0.20
C GLY A 30 -0.96 15.88 1.20
N SER A 31 -1.73 16.91 0.80
CA SER A 31 -2.52 17.77 1.71
C SER A 31 -4.04 17.56 1.60
N GLY A 32 -4.45 16.47 0.93
CA GLY A 32 -5.85 16.19 0.63
C GLY A 32 -6.74 15.92 1.86
N PRO A 33 -8.08 16.01 1.69
CA PRO A 33 -9.06 15.78 2.75
C PRO A 33 -8.91 14.41 3.41
N HIS A 34 -8.59 13.37 2.63
CA HIS A 34 -8.42 12.01 3.15
C HIS A 34 -7.31 11.94 4.22
N ARG A 35 -6.16 12.57 3.98
CA ARG A 35 -5.08 12.63 4.97
C ARG A 35 -5.54 13.29 6.27
N LYS A 36 -6.23 14.44 6.17
CA LYS A 36 -6.73 15.16 7.33
C LYS A 36 -7.70 14.30 8.14
N ASN A 37 -8.60 13.60 7.46
CA ASN A 37 -9.56 12.70 8.11
C ASN A 37 -8.87 11.54 8.83
N VAL A 38 -7.87 10.91 8.20
CA VAL A 38 -7.09 9.83 8.84
C VAL A 38 -6.31 10.36 10.04
N GLN A 39 -5.64 11.51 9.92
CA GLN A 39 -4.89 12.12 11.03
C GLN A 39 -5.80 12.53 12.20
N ALA A 40 -6.95 13.16 11.92
CA ALA A 40 -7.92 13.56 12.92
C ALA A 40 -8.51 12.34 13.65
N ARG A 41 -8.85 11.28 12.91
CA ARG A 41 -9.33 10.03 13.49
C ARG A 41 -8.27 9.39 14.39
N THR A 42 -7.02 9.29 13.92
CA THR A 42 -5.93 8.73 14.72
C THR A 42 -5.68 9.54 15.99
N LEU A 43 -5.69 10.87 15.88
CA LEU A 43 -5.54 11.76 17.03
C LEU A 43 -6.69 11.58 18.03
N GLY A 44 -7.93 11.53 17.54
CA GLY A 44 -9.11 11.30 18.37
C GLY A 44 -9.07 9.96 19.10
N VAL A 45 -8.62 8.89 18.44
CA VAL A 45 -8.46 7.57 19.07
C VAL A 45 -7.41 7.62 20.19
N TRP A 46 -6.24 8.20 19.94
CA TRP A 46 -5.20 8.29 20.98
C TRP A 46 -5.59 9.20 22.14
N ILE A 47 -6.29 10.32 21.88
CA ILE A 47 -6.84 11.18 22.94
C ILE A 47 -7.84 10.39 23.78
N ALA A 48 -8.76 9.66 23.15
CA ALA A 48 -9.74 8.85 23.87
C ALA A 48 -9.06 7.76 24.72
N LEU A 49 -8.07 7.05 24.17
CA LEU A 49 -7.29 6.03 24.89
C LEU A 49 -6.53 6.65 26.08
N ALA A 50 -5.86 7.78 25.88
CA ALA A 50 -5.11 8.46 26.94
C ALA A 50 -6.04 8.98 28.04
N LEU A 51 -7.15 9.62 27.70
CA LEU A 51 -8.14 10.09 28.68
C LEU A 51 -8.78 8.93 29.44
N THR A 52 -9.06 7.80 28.78
CA THR A 52 -9.59 6.60 29.43
C THR A 52 -8.56 5.99 30.39
N ALA A 53 -7.31 5.87 29.95
CA ALA A 53 -6.22 5.34 30.77
C ALA A 53 -5.98 6.19 32.02
N LEU A 54 -5.89 7.52 31.86
CA LEU A 54 -5.70 8.46 32.96
C LEU A 54 -6.93 8.54 33.86
N GLY A 55 -8.14 8.48 33.28
CA GLY A 55 -9.39 8.44 34.03
C GLY A 55 -9.48 7.25 34.96
N ILE A 56 -9.11 6.05 34.49
CA ILE A 56 -9.04 4.84 35.33
C ILE A 56 -7.92 4.94 36.37
N PHE A 57 -6.78 5.56 36.00
CA PHE A 57 -5.63 5.65 36.89
C PHE A 57 -5.84 6.61 38.09
N PHE A 58 -6.50 7.75 37.86
CA PHE A 58 -6.77 8.80 38.85
C PHE A 58 -8.17 8.71 39.47
N GLN A 59 -8.90 7.62 39.23
CA GLN A 59 -10.21 7.43 39.82
C GLN A 59 -10.09 7.09 41.32
N ASP A 60 -10.63 7.95 42.17
CA ASP A 60 -10.72 7.70 43.62
C ASP A 60 -12.09 7.13 44.06
N TYR A 61 -13.05 7.04 43.13
CA TYR A 61 -14.44 6.65 43.43
C TYR A 61 -14.65 5.14 43.64
N VAL A 62 -13.76 4.29 43.11
CA VAL A 62 -13.83 2.82 43.24
C VAL A 62 -12.42 2.36 43.59
N ASP A 63 -12.30 1.48 44.59
CA ASP A 63 -11.02 0.85 44.96
C ASP A 63 -10.58 -0.14 43.88
N ILE A 64 -9.98 0.41 42.82
CA ILE A 64 -9.46 -0.34 41.70
C ILE A 64 -8.06 -0.82 42.08
N GLY A 65 -7.92 -2.13 42.30
CA GLY A 65 -6.65 -2.75 42.65
C GLY A 65 -5.50 -2.35 41.71
N THR A 66 -4.29 -2.30 42.26
CA THR A 66 -3.05 -1.83 41.60
C THR A 66 -2.82 -2.45 40.21
N LYS A 67 -3.24 -3.70 40.01
CA LYS A 67 -3.18 -4.45 38.76
C LYS A 67 -3.96 -3.81 37.61
N TYR A 68 -5.15 -3.31 37.89
CA TYR A 68 -6.00 -2.68 36.87
C TYR A 68 -5.52 -1.28 36.51
N ARG A 69 -4.95 -0.53 37.48
CA ARG A 69 -4.32 0.77 37.23
C ARG A 69 -3.10 0.64 36.29
N ALA A 70 -2.28 -0.40 36.49
CA ALA A 70 -1.14 -0.72 35.61
C ALA A 70 -1.58 -1.12 34.20
N ALA A 71 -2.60 -1.97 34.09
CA ALA A 71 -3.15 -2.40 32.82
C ALA A 71 -3.76 -1.23 32.04
N ALA A 72 -4.45 -0.31 32.72
CA ALA A 72 -5.02 0.89 32.11
C ALA A 72 -3.96 1.79 31.48
N LEU A 73 -2.81 1.98 32.13
CA LEU A 73 -1.70 2.75 31.54
C LEU A 73 -1.15 2.12 30.26
N GLY A 74 -1.25 0.79 30.11
CA GLY A 74 -0.88 0.06 28.89
C GLY A 74 -1.73 0.41 27.66
N LEU A 75 -2.86 1.12 27.83
CA LEU A 75 -3.67 1.62 26.71
C LEU A 75 -3.05 2.83 26.00
N ILE A 76 -2.07 3.52 26.61
CA ILE A 76 -1.48 4.75 26.05
C ILE A 76 -0.46 4.44 24.95
N PHE A 77 0.35 3.40 25.10
CA PHE A 77 1.15 2.80 24.03
C PHE A 77 1.63 1.40 24.47
N PRO A 78 2.13 0.55 23.55
CA PRO A 78 2.61 -0.78 23.92
C PRO A 78 3.71 -0.74 25.00
N GLY A 79 3.51 -1.50 26.07
CA GLY A 79 4.46 -1.62 27.17
C GLY A 79 4.40 -0.53 28.25
N THR A 80 3.63 0.55 28.10
CA THR A 80 3.55 1.62 29.10
C THR A 80 3.15 1.12 30.50
N GLY A 81 2.31 0.09 30.58
CA GLY A 81 1.89 -0.51 31.86
C GLY A 81 3.06 -1.06 32.70
N TYR A 82 4.17 -1.45 32.07
CA TYR A 82 5.37 -1.89 32.80
C TYR A 82 6.10 -0.76 33.52
N LEU A 83 5.93 0.49 33.09
CA LEU A 83 6.47 1.65 33.79
C LEU A 83 5.84 1.79 35.17
N ALA A 84 4.56 1.43 35.32
CA ALA A 84 3.84 1.50 36.60
C ALA A 84 4.37 0.52 37.64
N SER A 85 4.93 -0.62 37.20
CA SER A 85 5.49 -1.66 38.08
C SER A 85 6.83 -1.24 38.71
N ALA A 86 7.60 -0.34 38.06
CA ALA A 86 8.92 0.14 38.51
C ALA A 86 9.93 -0.95 38.95
N ASN A 87 9.71 -2.20 38.52
CA ASN A 87 10.51 -3.37 38.85
C ASN A 87 11.51 -3.69 37.73
N VAL A 88 12.63 -4.36 38.04
CA VAL A 88 13.62 -4.83 37.04
C VAL A 88 12.94 -5.69 35.97
N LEU A 89 12.03 -6.57 36.37
CA LEU A 89 11.24 -7.39 35.45
C LEU A 89 10.36 -6.54 34.51
N GLY A 90 9.74 -5.47 35.02
CA GLY A 90 8.98 -4.52 34.22
C GLY A 90 9.86 -3.82 33.17
N GLY A 91 11.07 -3.39 33.56
CA GLY A 91 12.05 -2.81 32.64
C GLY A 91 12.46 -3.78 31.51
N ILE A 92 12.72 -5.05 31.84
CA ILE A 92 13.04 -6.10 30.85
C ILE A 92 11.88 -6.34 29.89
N LEU A 93 10.65 -6.46 30.42
CA LEU A 93 9.46 -6.69 29.59
C LEU A 93 9.10 -5.49 28.73
N PHE A 94 9.32 -4.27 29.22
CA PHE A 94 9.23 -3.05 28.43
C PHE A 94 10.19 -3.09 27.23
N ALA A 95 11.48 -3.33 27.48
CA ALA A 95 12.49 -3.42 26.44
C ALA A 95 12.18 -4.54 25.43
N ARG A 96 11.74 -5.71 25.91
CA ARG A 96 11.32 -6.84 25.05
C ARG A 96 10.11 -6.49 24.18
N THR A 97 9.13 -5.80 24.73
CA THR A 97 7.94 -5.34 23.98
C THR A 97 8.38 -4.45 22.83
N TRP A 98 9.22 -3.46 23.09
CA TRP A 98 9.73 -2.57 22.05
C TRP A 98 10.65 -3.26 21.03
N ALA A 99 11.46 -4.22 21.45
CA ALA A 99 12.26 -5.04 20.54
C ALA A 99 11.39 -5.95 19.65
N SER A 100 10.23 -6.38 20.15
CA SER A 100 9.30 -7.24 19.39
C SER A 100 8.46 -6.49 18.36
N ILE A 101 8.24 -5.18 18.52
CA ILE A 101 7.40 -4.39 17.60
C ILE A 101 8.00 -4.37 16.17
N PRO A 102 9.30 -4.04 15.95
CA PRO A 102 9.89 -4.10 14.62
C PRO A 102 9.80 -5.50 14.00
N LEU A 103 9.99 -6.55 14.80
CA LEU A 103 9.89 -7.93 14.34
C LEU A 103 8.45 -8.29 13.96
N ALA A 104 7.45 -7.89 14.75
CA ALA A 104 6.04 -8.10 14.46
C ALA A 104 5.57 -7.33 13.22
N LEU A 105 6.03 -6.09 13.06
CA LEU A 105 5.79 -5.29 11.86
C LEU A 105 6.45 -5.93 10.63
N PHE A 106 7.70 -6.36 10.72
CA PHE A 106 8.37 -7.01 9.60
C PHE A 106 7.70 -8.36 9.25
N ALA A 107 7.46 -9.22 10.23
CA ALA A 107 6.91 -10.55 9.99
C ALA A 107 5.51 -10.52 9.36
N GLN A 108 4.62 -9.62 9.81
CA GLN A 108 3.23 -9.63 9.37
C GLN A 108 2.86 -8.49 8.41
N TRP A 109 3.28 -7.26 8.68
CA TRP A 109 2.93 -6.14 7.80
C TRP A 109 3.71 -6.23 6.48
N PHE A 110 5.02 -6.52 6.53
CA PHE A 110 5.77 -6.77 5.31
C PHE A 110 5.46 -8.15 4.72
N GLY A 111 5.39 -9.22 5.51
CA GLY A 111 5.15 -10.57 4.96
C GLY A 111 3.74 -10.82 4.37
N ALA A 112 2.70 -10.31 5.03
CA ALA A 112 1.30 -10.68 4.74
C ALA A 112 0.33 -9.49 4.66
N GLY A 113 0.81 -8.25 4.69
CA GLY A 113 -0.03 -7.04 4.60
C GLY A 113 -0.99 -6.83 5.77
N ALA A 114 -0.76 -7.49 6.92
CA ALA A 114 -1.72 -7.54 8.02
C ALA A 114 -1.19 -6.93 9.33
N ILE A 115 -2.09 -6.62 10.28
CA ILE A 115 -1.77 -5.83 11.49
C ILE A 115 -2.03 -6.55 12.82
N LEU A 116 -2.38 -7.83 12.79
CA LEU A 116 -2.76 -8.60 13.98
C LEU A 116 -1.63 -8.68 15.03
N PHE A 117 -0.39 -8.91 14.63
CA PHE A 117 0.74 -9.18 15.53
C PHE A 117 1.14 -7.95 16.32
N PRO A 118 1.26 -6.73 15.74
CA PRO A 118 1.41 -5.52 16.54
C PRO A 118 0.29 -5.34 17.58
N LEU A 119 -0.96 -5.66 17.21
CA LEU A 119 -2.09 -5.61 18.15
C LEU A 119 -1.98 -6.67 19.24
N LEU A 120 -1.55 -7.89 18.91
CA LEU A 120 -1.30 -8.95 19.88
C LEU A 120 -0.17 -8.58 20.83
N VAL A 121 0.95 -8.04 20.33
CA VAL A 121 2.05 -7.54 21.16
C VAL A 121 1.54 -6.46 22.11
N TRP A 122 0.69 -5.55 21.63
CA TRP A 122 0.08 -4.53 22.47
C TRP A 122 -0.84 -5.13 23.54
N CYS A 123 -1.80 -5.98 23.17
CA CYS A 123 -2.71 -6.64 24.11
C CYS A 123 -1.95 -7.50 25.15
N LEU A 124 -0.95 -8.25 24.72
CA LEU A 124 -0.09 -9.05 25.60
C LEU A 124 0.74 -8.17 26.53
N SER A 125 1.14 -6.97 26.09
CA SER A 125 1.83 -6.02 26.97
C SER A 125 0.93 -5.49 28.09
N ILE A 126 -0.36 -5.29 27.82
CA ILE A 126 -1.37 -4.89 28.82
C ILE A 126 -1.58 -6.01 29.84
N LEU A 127 -1.77 -7.24 29.36
CA LEU A 127 -1.92 -8.42 30.22
C LEU A 127 -0.65 -8.70 31.03
N GLY A 128 0.52 -8.57 30.41
CA GLY A 128 1.80 -8.73 31.11
C GLY A 128 1.98 -7.71 32.22
N ALA A 129 1.58 -6.45 32.02
CA ALA A 129 1.60 -5.42 33.07
C ALA A 129 0.69 -5.77 34.25
N TYR A 130 -0.49 -6.36 33.99
CA TYR A 130 -1.42 -6.82 35.04
C TYR A 130 -0.81 -7.89 35.96
N PHE A 131 -0.04 -8.83 35.41
CA PHE A 131 0.58 -9.92 36.18
C PHE A 131 1.92 -9.56 36.84
N THR A 132 2.58 -8.50 36.36
CA THR A 132 3.95 -8.15 36.80
C THR A 132 3.99 -7.03 37.82
N ILE A 133 2.85 -6.40 38.10
CA ILE A 133 2.76 -5.40 39.16
C ILE A 133 2.50 -6.06 40.51
N GLY A 134 3.27 -5.63 41.51
CA GLY A 134 3.08 -6.02 42.91
C GLY A 134 2.07 -5.12 43.61
N ASP A 135 2.21 -5.00 44.93
CA ASP A 135 1.27 -4.24 45.78
C ASP A 135 1.46 -2.71 45.68
N THR A 136 2.55 -2.24 45.06
CA THR A 136 2.86 -0.81 44.92
C THR A 136 2.85 -0.37 43.46
N VAL A 137 2.26 0.81 43.20
CA VAL A 137 2.23 1.45 41.88
C VAL A 137 3.13 2.68 41.90
N TRP A 138 3.95 2.86 40.88
CA TRP A 138 4.69 4.10 40.71
C TRP A 138 3.79 5.20 40.16
N GLU A 139 3.32 6.10 41.02
CA GLU A 139 2.35 7.15 40.67
C GLU A 139 2.85 8.08 39.57
N ASN A 140 4.15 8.39 39.53
CA ASN A 140 4.73 9.25 38.50
C ASN A 140 4.63 8.69 37.08
N SER A 141 4.42 7.37 36.93
CA SER A 141 4.22 6.74 35.61
C SER A 141 3.05 7.36 34.82
N SER A 142 2.04 7.86 35.53
CA SER A 142 0.87 8.55 34.96
C SER A 142 1.19 9.87 34.26
N TYR A 143 2.28 10.56 34.64
CA TYR A 143 2.74 11.78 33.98
C TYR A 143 3.74 11.48 32.86
N TRP A 144 4.64 10.52 33.09
CA TRP A 144 5.66 10.13 32.12
C TRP A 144 5.05 9.49 30.86
N ALA A 145 4.04 8.63 31.02
CA ALA A 145 3.38 7.96 29.91
C ALA A 145 2.80 8.92 28.85
N PRO A 146 1.87 9.84 29.18
CA PRO A 146 1.38 10.82 28.22
C PRO A 146 2.47 11.82 27.80
N GLY A 147 3.42 12.15 28.68
CA GLY A 147 4.55 13.02 28.34
C GLY A 147 5.42 12.46 27.20
N ILE A 148 5.74 11.16 27.25
CA ILE A 148 6.47 10.45 26.18
C ILE A 148 5.65 10.45 24.89
N LEU A 149 4.35 10.15 24.96
CA LEU A 149 3.46 10.11 23.80
C LEU A 149 3.40 11.48 23.11
N VAL A 150 3.15 12.56 23.86
CA VAL A 150 3.09 13.94 23.35
C VAL A 150 4.44 14.34 22.72
N THR A 151 5.55 14.04 23.40
CA THR A 151 6.90 14.33 22.88
C THR A 151 7.16 13.60 21.56
N ALA A 152 6.77 12.32 21.46
CA ALA A 152 6.90 11.54 20.24
C ALA A 152 6.05 12.13 19.09
N PHE A 153 4.80 12.54 19.36
CA PHE A 153 3.96 13.21 18.37
C PHE A 153 4.52 14.56 17.91
N LEU A 154 5.03 15.38 18.84
CA LEU A 154 5.66 16.65 18.51
C LEU A 154 6.91 16.44 17.67
N TYR A 155 7.79 15.51 18.08
CA TYR A 155 8.98 15.13 17.34
C TYR A 155 8.63 14.68 15.91
N ALA A 156 7.66 13.76 15.76
CA ALA A 156 7.22 13.28 14.45
C ALA A 156 6.65 14.40 13.57
N ASN A 157 5.90 15.35 14.14
CA ASN A 157 5.35 16.49 13.41
C ASN A 157 6.41 17.48 12.94
N VAL A 158 7.41 17.75 13.79
CA VAL A 158 8.54 18.64 13.52
C VAL A 158 9.47 18.00 12.49
N SER A 159 9.87 16.74 12.66
CA SER A 159 10.71 16.01 11.70
C SER A 159 10.04 15.93 10.32
N SER A 160 8.73 15.67 10.30
CA SER A 160 7.94 15.66 9.06
C SER A 160 7.84 17.04 8.40
N ARG A 161 8.09 18.15 9.10
CA ARG A 161 8.06 19.51 8.50
C ARG A 161 9.21 19.73 7.54
N ALA A 162 10.40 19.24 7.91
CA ALA A 162 11.57 19.29 7.04
C ALA A 162 11.31 18.51 5.74
N GLU A 163 10.74 17.30 5.85
CA GLU A 163 10.38 16.48 4.70
C GLU A 163 9.28 17.11 3.83
N ARG A 164 8.26 17.76 4.43
CA ARG A 164 7.26 18.52 3.66
C ARG A 164 7.90 19.62 2.82
N ASN A 165 8.83 20.38 3.41
CA ASN A 165 9.53 21.46 2.71
C ASN A 165 10.44 20.92 1.59
N ARG A 166 11.13 19.79 1.83
CA ARG A 166 11.89 19.07 0.80
C ARG A 166 10.97 18.64 -0.35
N GLY A 167 9.81 18.07 -0.03
CA GLY A 167 8.80 17.66 -1.00
C GLY A 167 8.33 18.79 -1.92
N TYR A 168 8.12 20.00 -1.38
CA TYR A 168 7.77 21.17 -2.21
C TYR A 168 8.90 21.55 -3.18
N LYS A 169 10.15 21.58 -2.73
CA LYS A 169 11.31 21.87 -3.59
C LYS A 169 11.48 20.81 -4.68
N THR A 170 11.40 19.52 -4.30
CA THR A 170 11.48 18.40 -5.23
C THR A 170 10.36 18.43 -6.25
N ARG A 171 9.13 18.80 -5.84
CA ARG A 171 8.00 18.97 -6.77
C ARG A 171 8.28 20.03 -7.83
N MET A 172 8.78 21.20 -7.43
CA MET A 172 9.10 22.27 -8.38
C MET A 172 10.15 21.81 -9.40
N ALA A 173 11.24 21.20 -8.91
CA ALA A 173 12.29 20.67 -9.77
C ALA A 173 11.78 19.57 -10.73
N ARG A 174 10.90 18.68 -10.25
CA ARG A 174 10.28 17.64 -11.09
C ARG A 174 9.33 18.21 -12.13
N ASN A 175 8.55 19.22 -11.80
CA ASN A 175 7.64 19.86 -12.76
C ASN A 175 8.41 20.53 -13.90
N GLU A 176 9.53 21.20 -13.60
CA GLU A 176 10.42 21.74 -14.62
C GLU A 176 11.01 20.64 -15.51
N PHE A 177 11.48 19.55 -14.90
CA PHE A 177 12.00 18.39 -15.63
C PHE A 177 10.95 17.74 -16.54
N ILE A 178 9.72 17.51 -16.03
CA ILE A 178 8.62 16.89 -16.80
C ILE A 178 8.32 17.70 -18.05
N LEU A 179 8.20 19.03 -17.95
CA LEU A 179 7.94 19.88 -19.11
C LEU A 179 9.03 19.78 -20.16
N ARG A 180 10.30 19.82 -19.72
CA ARG A 180 11.46 19.73 -20.63
C ARG A 180 11.49 18.38 -21.33
N GLN A 181 11.30 17.29 -20.59
CA GLN A 181 11.38 15.93 -21.13
C GLN A 181 10.18 15.57 -21.99
N ALA A 182 8.97 16.02 -21.67
CA ALA A 182 7.80 15.80 -22.50
C ALA A 182 7.99 16.43 -23.89
N ALA A 183 8.43 17.70 -23.93
CA ALA A 183 8.72 18.39 -25.17
C ALA A 183 9.87 17.74 -25.98
N GLU A 184 10.89 17.23 -25.30
CA GLU A 184 11.99 16.50 -25.94
C GLU A 184 11.51 15.14 -26.50
N THR A 185 10.71 14.41 -25.74
CA THR A 185 10.15 13.11 -26.14
C THR A 185 9.28 13.28 -27.39
N ASP A 186 8.38 14.27 -27.42
CA ASP A 186 7.53 14.51 -28.58
C ASP A 186 8.35 14.85 -29.83
N ARG A 187 9.45 15.61 -29.68
CA ARG A 187 10.38 15.88 -30.80
C ARG A 187 11.06 14.62 -31.30
N LEU A 188 11.51 13.76 -30.38
CA LEU A 188 12.18 12.51 -30.73
C LEU A 188 11.21 11.52 -31.40
N VAL A 189 9.99 11.39 -30.87
CA VAL A 189 8.93 10.54 -31.45
C VAL A 189 8.53 11.04 -32.84
N ALA A 190 8.37 12.35 -33.02
CA ALA A 190 8.07 12.93 -34.34
C ALA A 190 9.20 12.76 -35.36
N ALA A 191 10.46 12.74 -34.90
CA ALA A 191 11.63 12.53 -35.76
C ALA A 191 11.90 11.04 -36.06
N ALA A 192 11.41 10.14 -35.21
CA ALA A 192 11.61 8.70 -35.35
C ALA A 192 10.61 8.10 -36.36
N SER A 193 11.01 8.03 -37.63
CA SER A 193 10.44 7.02 -38.54
C SER A 193 11.03 5.67 -38.12
N LYS A 194 10.20 4.76 -37.58
CA LYS A 194 10.66 3.37 -37.42
C LYS A 194 10.97 2.82 -38.81
N LYS A 195 12.08 2.10 -38.93
CA LYS A 195 12.35 1.32 -40.14
C LYS A 195 11.45 0.08 -40.09
N GLU A 196 10.96 -0.35 -41.24
CA GLU A 196 10.06 -1.51 -41.38
C GLU A 196 10.67 -2.79 -40.79
N GLU A 197 12.01 -2.93 -40.86
CA GLU A 197 12.78 -4.02 -40.26
C GLU A 197 12.75 -4.06 -38.72
N ASP A 198 12.45 -2.92 -38.06
CA ASP A 198 12.28 -2.84 -36.60
C ASP A 198 10.84 -3.17 -36.16
N GLU A 199 9.93 -3.44 -37.11
CA GLU A 199 8.54 -3.82 -36.84
C GLU A 199 8.35 -5.32 -36.66
N GLU A 200 9.33 -6.17 -37.01
CA GLU A 200 9.24 -7.62 -36.78
C GLU A 200 9.86 -8.04 -35.44
N LEU A 201 9.25 -9.04 -34.80
CA LEU A 201 9.78 -9.61 -33.56
C LEU A 201 10.97 -10.52 -33.85
N SER A 202 12.02 -10.40 -33.02
CA SER A 202 13.12 -11.35 -33.04
C SER A 202 12.65 -12.77 -32.72
N ILE A 203 13.32 -13.77 -33.29
CA ILE A 203 13.02 -15.19 -33.04
C ILE A 203 13.03 -15.57 -31.56
N GLU A 204 13.92 -14.95 -30.77
CA GLU A 204 13.98 -15.15 -29.33
C GLU A 204 12.70 -14.64 -28.64
N SER A 205 12.22 -13.46 -29.04
CA SER A 205 10.99 -12.87 -28.51
C SER A 205 9.77 -13.69 -28.91
N LEU A 206 9.74 -14.22 -30.15
CA LEU A 206 8.69 -15.13 -30.61
C LEU A 206 8.65 -16.42 -29.78
N ARG A 207 9.80 -17.00 -29.40
CA ARG A 207 9.84 -18.17 -28.51
C ARG A 207 9.32 -17.85 -27.11
N LYS A 208 9.62 -16.67 -26.56
CA LYS A 208 9.07 -16.22 -25.28
C LYS A 208 7.56 -16.02 -25.37
N LEU A 209 7.08 -15.49 -26.49
CA LEU A 209 5.65 -15.32 -26.74
C LEU A 209 4.95 -16.69 -26.91
N GLN A 210 5.59 -17.64 -27.58
CA GLN A 210 5.10 -19.02 -27.66
C GLN A 210 4.93 -19.62 -26.26
N PHE A 211 5.93 -19.48 -25.39
CA PHE A 211 5.81 -19.91 -23.99
C PHE A 211 4.61 -19.27 -23.29
N LEU A 212 4.36 -17.96 -23.49
CA LEU A 212 3.19 -17.29 -22.92
C LEU A 212 1.87 -17.84 -23.45
N PHE A 213 1.79 -18.16 -24.74
CA PHE A 213 0.62 -18.83 -25.31
C PHE A 213 0.42 -20.22 -24.71
N ASP A 214 1.48 -21.02 -24.60
CA ASP A 214 1.40 -22.33 -23.98
C ASP A 214 0.86 -22.23 -22.54
N GLN A 215 1.33 -21.25 -21.76
CA GLN A 215 0.81 -20.97 -20.41
C GLN A 215 -0.65 -20.47 -20.42
N ALA A 216 -1.05 -19.66 -21.39
CA ALA A 216 -2.42 -19.16 -21.50
C ALA A 216 -3.42 -20.27 -21.85
N PHE A 217 -2.98 -21.29 -22.62
CA PHE A 217 -3.83 -22.40 -23.06
C PHE A 217 -3.83 -23.61 -22.13
N GLN A 218 -2.97 -23.65 -21.12
CA GLN A 218 -3.07 -24.60 -20.01
C GLN A 218 -4.45 -24.56 -19.34
N SER A 219 -4.83 -25.67 -18.71
CA SER A 219 -6.02 -25.72 -17.85
C SER A 219 -5.93 -24.68 -16.73
N LEU A 220 -7.05 -24.09 -16.32
CA LEU A 220 -7.10 -23.07 -15.26
C LEU A 220 -6.53 -23.57 -13.92
N ASP A 221 -6.58 -24.89 -13.70
CA ASP A 221 -6.05 -25.54 -12.50
C ASP A 221 -4.58 -26.01 -12.65
N ASP A 222 -4.00 -25.93 -13.85
CA ASP A 222 -2.61 -26.28 -14.11
C ASP A 222 -1.70 -25.06 -13.91
N TRP A 223 -0.78 -25.16 -12.95
CA TRP A 223 0.16 -24.10 -12.57
C TRP A 223 1.62 -24.49 -12.82
N SER A 224 1.88 -25.54 -13.60
CA SER A 224 3.20 -26.13 -13.79
C SER A 224 4.26 -25.18 -14.37
N GLY A 225 3.87 -24.21 -15.20
CA GLY A 225 4.81 -23.20 -15.74
C GLY A 225 4.81 -21.86 -15.00
N PHE A 226 4.21 -21.79 -13.81
CA PHE A 226 4.25 -20.62 -12.94
C PHE A 226 5.17 -20.84 -11.75
N THR A 227 5.90 -19.80 -11.36
CA THR A 227 6.75 -19.86 -10.17
C THR A 227 5.92 -19.51 -8.94
N ILE A 228 5.62 -20.50 -8.09
CA ILE A 228 4.86 -20.29 -6.86
C ILE A 228 5.83 -20.13 -5.69
N VAL A 229 6.12 -18.87 -5.32
CA VAL A 229 6.95 -18.55 -4.13
C VAL A 229 6.07 -18.09 -2.98
N ASP A 230 5.33 -17.01 -3.19
CA ASP A 230 4.44 -16.41 -2.20
C ASP A 230 3.21 -15.80 -2.89
N GLN A 231 2.22 -15.32 -2.13
CA GLN A 231 0.98 -14.71 -2.65
C GLN A 231 0.78 -13.26 -2.19
N TYR A 232 1.72 -12.66 -1.46
CA TYR A 232 1.55 -11.34 -0.85
C TYR A 232 2.46 -10.29 -1.49
N GLN A 233 3.68 -10.68 -1.83
CA GLN A 233 4.73 -9.87 -2.42
C GLN A 233 4.74 -9.92 -3.94
N THR A 234 5.77 -9.31 -4.52
CA THR A 234 5.99 -9.15 -5.96
C THR A 234 6.14 -10.47 -6.72
N ALA A 235 6.40 -11.59 -6.04
CA ALA A 235 6.46 -12.92 -6.66
C ALA A 235 5.08 -13.60 -6.77
N ALA A 236 4.00 -12.94 -6.33
CA ALA A 236 2.65 -13.47 -6.41
C ALA A 236 2.22 -13.82 -7.84
N LEU A 237 1.42 -14.89 -7.94
CA LEU A 237 0.89 -15.39 -9.23
C LEU A 237 0.18 -14.29 -10.02
N ARG A 238 -0.54 -13.40 -9.33
CA ARG A 238 -1.24 -12.27 -9.97
C ARG A 238 -0.31 -11.41 -10.82
N TYR A 239 0.91 -11.13 -10.38
CA TYR A 239 1.82 -10.27 -11.14
C TYR A 239 2.38 -10.97 -12.37
N GLN A 240 2.63 -12.27 -12.27
CA GLN A 240 3.02 -13.08 -13.42
C GLN A 240 1.90 -13.03 -14.47
N ILE A 241 0.65 -13.27 -14.07
CA ILE A 241 -0.53 -13.23 -14.94
C ILE A 241 -0.76 -11.83 -15.54
N TYR A 242 -0.68 -10.77 -14.74
CA TYR A 242 -0.86 -9.40 -15.24
C TYR A 242 0.23 -9.02 -16.24
N GLN A 243 1.46 -9.49 -16.04
CA GLN A 243 2.51 -9.29 -17.05
C GLN A 243 2.21 -10.05 -18.35
N MET A 244 1.62 -11.24 -18.28
CA MET A 244 1.15 -11.93 -19.49
C MET A 244 0.12 -11.07 -20.25
N MET A 245 -0.85 -10.47 -19.54
CA MET A 245 -1.84 -9.56 -20.16
C MET A 245 -1.16 -8.36 -20.83
N PHE A 246 -0.17 -7.75 -20.17
CA PHE A 246 0.54 -6.60 -20.72
C PHE A 246 1.38 -6.96 -21.94
N VAL A 247 2.05 -8.11 -21.93
CA VAL A 247 2.82 -8.58 -23.09
C VAL A 247 1.91 -8.92 -24.26
N LEU A 248 0.79 -9.61 -24.03
CA LEU A 248 -0.19 -9.91 -25.08
C LEU A 248 -0.81 -8.62 -25.64
N GLY A 249 -1.09 -7.65 -24.77
CA GLY A 249 -1.62 -6.34 -25.16
C GLY A 249 -0.64 -5.59 -26.04
N LEU A 250 0.63 -5.51 -25.63
CA LEU A 250 1.68 -4.87 -26.42
C LEU A 250 1.91 -5.59 -27.76
N TYR A 251 1.93 -6.92 -27.75
CA TYR A 251 2.09 -7.72 -28.96
C TYR A 251 0.99 -7.40 -29.98
N GLN A 252 -0.26 -7.42 -29.55
CA GLN A 252 -1.39 -7.14 -30.42
C GLN A 252 -1.41 -5.68 -30.91
N SER A 253 -1.12 -4.70 -30.04
CA SER A 253 -1.18 -3.28 -30.39
C SER A 253 -0.05 -2.80 -31.29
N THR A 254 1.08 -3.50 -31.30
CA THR A 254 2.31 -3.02 -31.96
C THR A 254 2.78 -3.90 -33.09
N TYR A 255 2.67 -5.22 -32.94
CA TYR A 255 3.28 -6.17 -33.89
C TYR A 255 2.25 -6.95 -34.71
N ALA A 256 1.06 -7.20 -34.14
CA ALA A 256 0.08 -8.12 -34.73
C ALA A 256 -1.35 -7.56 -34.66
N LEU A 257 -1.56 -6.35 -35.20
CA LEU A 257 -2.83 -5.62 -35.15
C LEU A 257 -4.02 -6.44 -35.65
N ASN A 258 -3.84 -7.22 -36.72
CA ASN A 258 -4.90 -8.04 -37.32
C ASN A 258 -5.05 -9.43 -36.69
N ALA A 259 -4.15 -9.83 -35.77
CA ALA A 259 -4.13 -11.17 -35.20
C ALA A 259 -5.10 -11.30 -34.01
N HIS A 260 -6.41 -11.26 -34.29
CA HIS A 260 -7.42 -11.31 -33.24
C HIS A 260 -7.73 -12.73 -32.75
N GLY A 261 -7.75 -13.75 -33.63
CA GLY A 261 -8.27 -15.08 -33.27
C GLY A 261 -7.57 -15.72 -32.06
N TYR A 262 -6.32 -16.15 -32.25
CA TYR A 262 -5.57 -16.88 -31.22
C TYR A 262 -5.18 -15.99 -30.03
N VAL A 263 -4.83 -14.72 -30.30
CA VAL A 263 -4.38 -13.77 -29.28
C VAL A 263 -5.52 -13.37 -28.33
N ASN A 264 -6.72 -13.11 -28.86
CA ASN A 264 -7.86 -12.74 -28.02
C ASN A 264 -8.27 -13.90 -27.12
N GLN A 265 -8.26 -15.14 -27.64
CA GLN A 265 -8.55 -16.33 -26.84
C GLN A 265 -7.55 -16.51 -25.71
N ALA A 266 -6.25 -16.34 -25.99
CA ALA A 266 -5.23 -16.38 -24.95
C ALA A 266 -5.46 -15.29 -23.89
N PHE A 267 -5.78 -14.06 -24.32
CA PHE A 267 -6.05 -12.95 -23.42
C PHE A 267 -7.25 -13.24 -22.50
N GLN A 268 -8.35 -13.74 -23.06
CA GLN A 268 -9.55 -14.10 -22.30
C GLN A 268 -9.25 -15.18 -21.24
N ARG A 269 -8.51 -16.23 -21.61
CA ARG A 269 -8.11 -17.29 -20.66
C ARG A 269 -7.22 -16.77 -19.54
N VAL A 270 -6.31 -15.84 -19.84
CA VAL A 270 -5.45 -15.20 -18.83
C VAL A 270 -6.28 -14.33 -17.89
N ILE A 271 -7.30 -13.61 -18.40
CA ILE A 271 -8.27 -12.87 -17.57
C ILE A 271 -9.03 -13.83 -16.66
N GLU A 272 -9.62 -14.89 -17.21
CA GLU A 272 -10.35 -15.89 -16.42
C GLU A 272 -9.47 -16.54 -15.35
N ARG A 273 -8.22 -16.88 -15.68
CA ARG A 273 -7.24 -17.42 -14.73
C ARG A 273 -6.96 -16.46 -13.59
N SER A 274 -6.90 -15.15 -13.86
CA SER A 274 -6.70 -14.12 -12.81
C SER A 274 -7.85 -14.03 -11.81
N LEU A 275 -9.04 -14.48 -12.21
CA LEU A 275 -10.26 -14.46 -11.40
C LEU A 275 -10.42 -15.72 -10.53
N THR A 276 -9.48 -16.66 -10.60
CA THR A 276 -9.54 -17.93 -9.85
C THR A 276 -9.20 -17.76 -8.37
N GLN A 277 -9.71 -18.69 -7.56
CA GLN A 277 -9.45 -18.75 -6.12
C GLN A 277 -7.97 -18.81 -5.78
N LYS A 278 -7.16 -19.54 -6.56
CA LYS A 278 -5.73 -19.66 -6.32
C LYS A 278 -5.03 -18.29 -6.30
N VAL A 279 -5.49 -17.37 -7.15
CA VAL A 279 -4.94 -16.02 -7.31
C VAL A 279 -5.53 -15.05 -6.30
N LEU A 280 -6.81 -15.18 -5.94
CA LEU A 280 -7.54 -14.19 -5.13
C LEU A 280 -7.64 -14.54 -3.63
N ASN A 281 -7.41 -15.80 -3.23
CA ASN A 281 -7.59 -16.25 -1.84
C ASN A 281 -6.68 -15.54 -0.83
N PHE A 282 -5.56 -14.93 -1.26
CA PHE A 282 -4.74 -14.11 -0.36
C PHE A 282 -5.54 -12.95 0.25
N TRP A 283 -6.49 -12.38 -0.51
CA TRP A 283 -7.28 -11.24 -0.08
C TRP A 283 -8.19 -11.59 1.09
N LYS A 284 -8.73 -12.81 1.13
CA LYS A 284 -9.49 -13.32 2.27
C LYS A 284 -8.69 -13.23 3.56
N TRP A 285 -7.44 -13.70 3.53
CA TRP A 285 -6.56 -13.70 4.70
C TRP A 285 -6.12 -12.30 5.10
N GLU A 286 -5.82 -11.44 4.12
CA GLU A 286 -5.49 -10.03 4.37
C GLU A 286 -6.67 -9.26 4.98
N ARG A 287 -7.90 -9.51 4.51
CA ARG A 287 -9.12 -8.91 5.06
C ARG A 287 -9.39 -9.36 6.49
N LEU A 288 -9.22 -10.65 6.79
CA LEU A 288 -9.42 -11.20 8.14
C LEU A 288 -8.40 -10.66 9.13
N THR A 289 -7.11 -10.70 8.77
CA THR A 289 -6.01 -10.39 9.70
C THR A 289 -5.57 -8.93 9.70
N GLY A 290 -5.92 -8.18 8.64
CA GLY A 290 -5.62 -6.76 8.49
C GLY A 290 -6.79 -5.84 8.82
N LYS A 291 -8.01 -6.21 8.41
CA LYS A 291 -9.21 -5.35 8.51
C LYS A 291 -10.32 -5.90 9.38
N PHE A 292 -10.16 -7.10 9.92
CA PHE A 292 -11.13 -7.76 10.80
C PHE A 292 -12.54 -7.80 10.18
N SER A 293 -12.63 -8.07 8.88
CA SER A 293 -13.89 -8.05 8.13
C SER A 293 -14.10 -9.37 7.39
N LEU A 294 -15.33 -9.88 7.45
CA LEU A 294 -15.79 -11.05 6.71
C LEU A 294 -16.25 -10.72 5.28
N ASP A 295 -16.28 -9.44 4.92
CA ASP A 295 -16.55 -9.00 3.56
C ASP A 295 -15.24 -9.11 2.74
N TRP A 296 -15.21 -10.09 1.85
CA TRP A 296 -14.04 -10.45 1.05
C TRP A 296 -14.11 -9.95 -0.40
N ASP A 297 -15.08 -9.11 -0.75
CA ASP A 297 -15.13 -8.52 -2.10
C ASP A 297 -13.81 -7.77 -2.39
N PRO A 298 -13.07 -8.12 -3.47
CA PRO A 298 -11.79 -7.49 -3.80
C PRO A 298 -11.95 -6.14 -4.47
N VAL A 299 -13.15 -5.78 -4.94
CA VAL A 299 -13.44 -4.54 -5.68
C VAL A 299 -14.00 -3.45 -4.77
N LYS A 300 -14.70 -3.83 -3.70
CA LYS A 300 -15.42 -2.88 -2.84
C LYS A 300 -14.54 -1.85 -2.15
N LYS A 301 -13.40 -2.26 -1.58
CA LYS A 301 -12.53 -1.34 -0.84
C LYS A 301 -11.08 -1.81 -0.74
N ASP A 302 -10.19 -0.92 -1.17
CA ASP A 302 -8.75 -1.14 -1.30
C ASP A 302 -8.44 -2.29 -2.27
N ASN A 303 -7.23 -2.87 -2.24
CA ASN A 303 -6.76 -3.85 -3.23
C ASN A 303 -6.50 -3.29 -4.63
N ILE A 304 -5.85 -2.14 -4.70
CA ILE A 304 -5.43 -1.53 -5.97
C ILE A 304 -4.50 -2.45 -6.78
N MET A 305 -3.81 -3.38 -6.13
CA MET A 305 -2.90 -4.31 -6.81
C MET A 305 -3.66 -5.34 -7.65
N VAL A 306 -4.85 -5.78 -7.23
CA VAL A 306 -5.72 -6.61 -8.08
C VAL A 306 -6.55 -5.72 -8.98
N THR A 307 -7.32 -4.80 -8.40
CA THR A 307 -8.29 -4.00 -9.16
C THR A 307 -7.63 -3.10 -10.19
N GLY A 308 -6.50 -2.46 -9.88
CA GLY A 308 -5.79 -1.57 -10.79
C GLY A 308 -5.09 -2.31 -11.93
N PHE A 309 -4.28 -3.34 -11.62
CA PHE A 309 -3.55 -4.08 -12.64
C PHE A 309 -4.46 -4.94 -13.52
N LEU A 310 -5.47 -5.59 -12.92
CA LEU A 310 -6.48 -6.32 -13.69
C LEU A 310 -7.27 -5.37 -14.58
N LEU A 311 -7.72 -4.23 -14.06
CA LEU A 311 -8.43 -3.23 -14.86
C LEU A 311 -7.58 -2.76 -16.03
N GLN A 312 -6.29 -2.49 -15.81
CA GLN A 312 -5.38 -2.11 -16.89
C GLN A 312 -5.27 -3.22 -17.95
N GLY A 313 -5.15 -4.48 -17.55
CA GLY A 313 -5.14 -5.62 -18.47
C GLY A 313 -6.43 -5.75 -19.28
N VAL A 314 -7.58 -5.61 -18.63
CA VAL A 314 -8.91 -5.65 -19.27
C VAL A 314 -9.12 -4.45 -20.19
N MET A 315 -8.64 -3.26 -19.82
CA MET A 315 -8.69 -2.08 -20.67
C MET A 315 -7.82 -2.24 -21.93
N LEU A 316 -6.63 -2.83 -21.81
CA LEU A 316 -5.79 -3.17 -22.97
C LEU A 316 -6.49 -4.15 -23.91
N TYR A 317 -7.12 -5.20 -23.36
CA TYR A 317 -7.93 -6.14 -24.15
C TYR A 317 -9.05 -5.41 -24.90
N THR A 318 -9.82 -4.60 -24.19
CA THR A 318 -10.96 -3.86 -24.77
C THR A 318 -10.50 -2.88 -25.85
N ALA A 319 -9.39 -2.17 -25.60
CA ALA A 319 -8.83 -1.20 -26.54
C ALA A 319 -8.29 -1.86 -27.82
N ASN A 320 -7.61 -3.01 -27.70
CA ASN A 320 -7.00 -3.69 -28.83
C ASN A 320 -7.98 -4.50 -29.68
N THR A 321 -9.05 -5.01 -29.06
CA THR A 321 -9.99 -5.93 -29.72
C THR A 321 -11.32 -5.28 -30.08
N GLY A 322 -11.68 -4.17 -29.42
CA GLY A 322 -13.02 -3.58 -29.50
C GLY A 322 -14.10 -4.40 -28.80
N ASP A 323 -13.75 -5.52 -28.14
CA ASP A 323 -14.72 -6.38 -27.45
C ASP A 323 -15.11 -5.80 -26.10
N MET A 324 -16.37 -5.39 -26.00
CA MET A 324 -16.95 -4.72 -24.83
C MET A 324 -17.48 -5.68 -23.77
N ARG A 325 -17.28 -7.01 -23.89
CA ARG A 325 -17.88 -8.00 -22.97
C ARG A 325 -17.61 -7.72 -21.49
N TYR A 326 -16.41 -7.24 -21.15
CA TYR A 326 -16.00 -6.98 -19.78
C TYR A 326 -16.45 -5.61 -19.24
N THR A 327 -17.19 -4.83 -20.04
CA THR A 327 -17.76 -3.54 -19.63
C THR A 327 -19.16 -3.68 -19.03
N THR A 328 -19.76 -4.87 -19.14
CA THR A 328 -21.10 -5.14 -18.63
C THR A 328 -21.04 -5.52 -17.16
N PRO A 329 -22.01 -5.06 -16.33
CA PRO A 329 -22.05 -5.47 -14.92
C PRO A 329 -22.10 -7.00 -14.77
N GLY A 330 -21.26 -7.54 -13.90
CA GLY A 330 -21.20 -8.99 -13.64
C GLY A 330 -20.33 -9.80 -14.58
N SER A 331 -19.69 -9.19 -15.59
CA SER A 331 -18.79 -9.89 -16.52
C SER A 331 -17.50 -10.43 -15.90
N LEU A 332 -17.08 -9.87 -14.76
CA LEU A 332 -15.89 -10.29 -14.02
C LEU A 332 -16.34 -10.91 -12.70
N VAL A 333 -16.36 -12.25 -12.66
CA VAL A 333 -16.75 -13.01 -11.47
C VAL A 333 -15.49 -13.36 -10.67
N PHE A 334 -15.32 -12.71 -9.52
CA PHE A 334 -14.17 -12.92 -8.64
C PHE A 334 -14.41 -14.14 -7.73
N ASN A 335 -13.79 -15.26 -8.05
CA ASN A 335 -13.92 -16.49 -7.28
C ASN A 335 -12.91 -16.49 -6.12
N ILE A 336 -13.39 -16.24 -4.89
CA ILE A 336 -12.52 -16.17 -3.69
C ILE A 336 -12.64 -17.42 -2.82
N ASN A 337 -13.79 -18.09 -2.84
CA ASN A 337 -14.03 -19.37 -2.20
C ASN A 337 -14.91 -20.23 -3.13
N ASP A 338 -14.85 -21.55 -2.90
CA ASP A 338 -15.68 -22.56 -3.59
C ASP A 338 -17.20 -22.38 -3.40
N ASN A 339 -17.63 -21.47 -2.50
CA ASN A 339 -19.03 -21.25 -2.13
C ASN A 339 -19.69 -20.02 -2.78
N ASN A 340 -19.05 -19.32 -3.70
CA ASN A 340 -19.67 -18.16 -4.34
C ASN A 340 -20.38 -18.55 -5.65
N THR A 341 -21.63 -19.03 -5.50
CA THR A 341 -22.71 -18.78 -6.48
C THR A 341 -23.20 -17.35 -6.41
#